data_AF-A0A1G6U626-F1
#
_entry.id   AF-A0A1G6U626-F1
#
_cell.length_a   1.000
_cell.length_b   1.000
_cell.length_c   1.000
_cell.angle_alpha   90.00
_cell.angle_beta   90.00
_cell.angle_gamma   90.00
#
_symmetry.space_group_name_H-M   'P 1'
#
loop_
_entity.id
_entity.type
_entity.pdbx_description
1 polymer ?
#
loop_
_entity_poly.entity_id
_entity_poly.type
_entity_poly.pdbx_seq_one_letter_code
_entity_poly.pdbx_strand_id
1 'polypeptide(L)'
;MTSGEAVRADVRAWLCARVAESTGRSADAVDIDLPIAQFGLDSVSALTVVTAAEDEFGIELDPADLWDHPTVRALSERIRVLAENR
;
A
#
# COMPACT_ATOMS: atom_id res chain seq x y z
N MET A 1 13.96 2.15 19.66
CA MET A 1 14.01 1.45 18.36
C MET A 1 12.62 0.96 17.93
N THR A 2 11.54 1.69 18.19
CA THR A 2 10.17 1.12 18.09
C THR A 2 9.21 1.92 17.20
N SER A 3 9.68 2.98 16.54
CA SER A 3 8.80 3.85 15.72
C SER A 3 8.58 3.31 14.31
N GLY A 4 9.62 2.76 13.67
CA GLY A 4 9.53 2.29 12.27
C GLY A 4 8.77 0.97 12.09
N GLU A 5 8.70 0.12 13.12
CA GLU A 5 8.00 -1.17 13.03
C GLU A 5 6.48 -1.03 13.18
N ALA A 6 6.03 -0.11 14.04
CA ALA A 6 4.63 0.26 14.14
C ALA A 6 4.13 0.84 12.81
N VAL A 7 4.83 1.85 12.27
CA VAL A 7 4.49 2.46 10.97
C VAL A 7 4.46 1.42 9.83
N ARG A 8 5.40 0.47 9.79
CA ARG A 8 5.35 -0.64 8.81
C ARG A 8 4.08 -1.47 8.95
N ALA A 9 3.74 -1.87 10.17
CA ALA A 9 2.57 -2.68 10.43
C ALA A 9 1.28 -1.92 10.09
N ASP A 10 1.21 -0.63 10.41
CA ASP A 10 0.08 0.25 10.12
C ASP A 10 -0.11 0.44 8.61
N VAL A 11 0.93 0.81 7.86
CA VAL A 11 0.84 0.98 6.39
C VAL A 11 0.47 -0.33 5.70
N ARG A 12 1.07 -1.44 6.11
CA ARG A 12 0.78 -2.75 5.53
C ARG A 12 -0.66 -3.19 5.81
N ALA A 13 -1.13 -3.04 7.04
CA ALA A 13 -2.51 -3.38 7.42
C ALA A 13 -3.52 -2.51 6.68
N TRP A 14 -3.24 -1.21 6.56
CA TRP A 14 -4.04 -0.26 5.80
C TRP A 14 -4.10 -0.63 4.32
N LEU A 15 -2.98 -0.96 3.69
CA LEU A 15 -2.94 -1.40 2.29
C LEU A 15 -3.71 -2.71 2.08
N CYS A 16 -3.52 -3.69 2.97
CA CYS A 16 -4.26 -4.95 2.91
C CYS A 16 -5.77 -4.71 3.02
N ALA A 17 -6.21 -3.84 3.92
CA ALA A 17 -7.61 -3.46 4.05
C ALA A 17 -8.14 -2.80 2.77
N ARG A 18 -7.41 -1.85 2.18
CA ARG A 18 -7.83 -1.15 0.96
C ARG A 18 -7.89 -2.07 -0.27
N VAL A 19 -6.92 -2.96 -0.40
CA VAL A 19 -6.90 -3.98 -1.47
C VAL A 19 -8.03 -4.99 -1.26
N ALA A 20 -8.27 -5.42 -0.03
CA ALA A 20 -9.36 -6.32 0.32
C ALA A 20 -10.73 -5.72 0.00
N GLU A 21 -10.97 -4.47 0.38
CA GLU A 21 -12.18 -3.73 0.04
C GLU A 21 -12.36 -3.58 -1.48
N SER A 22 -11.29 -3.21 -2.19
CA SER A 22 -11.33 -3.04 -3.66
C SER A 22 -11.59 -4.35 -4.41
N THR A 23 -11.12 -5.47 -3.87
CA THR A 23 -11.23 -6.80 -4.53
C THR A 23 -12.35 -7.66 -3.96
N GLY A 24 -13.09 -7.17 -2.96
CA GLY A 24 -14.15 -7.90 -2.27
C GLY A 24 -13.66 -9.12 -1.48
N ARG A 25 -12.39 -9.13 -1.06
CA ARG A 25 -11.76 -10.22 -0.28
C ARG A 25 -11.59 -9.80 1.18
N SER A 26 -11.15 -10.74 2.03
CA SER A 26 -10.71 -10.42 3.40
C SER A 26 -9.27 -9.92 3.40
N ALA A 27 -8.95 -8.96 4.26
CA ALA A 27 -7.58 -8.44 4.43
C ALA A 27 -6.57 -9.53 4.82
N ASP A 28 -7.01 -10.57 5.54
CA ASP A 28 -6.19 -11.74 5.88
C ASP A 28 -5.88 -12.63 4.66
N ALA A 29 -6.75 -12.60 3.64
CA ALA A 29 -6.55 -13.30 2.38
C ALA A 29 -5.73 -12.49 1.36
N VAL A 30 -5.37 -11.23 1.68
CA VAL A 30 -4.49 -10.41 0.86
C VAL A 30 -3.06 -10.77 1.21
N ASP A 31 -2.44 -11.56 0.34
CA ASP A 31 -1.04 -11.89 0.46
C ASP A 31 -0.19 -10.71 0.01
N ILE A 32 0.78 -10.36 0.86
CA ILE A 32 1.61 -9.17 0.69
C ILE A 32 2.81 -9.37 -0.24
N ASP A 33 3.16 -10.63 -0.50
CA ASP A 33 4.23 -11.04 -1.38
C ASP A 33 3.69 -11.30 -2.80
N LEU A 34 2.36 -11.36 -2.94
CA LEU A 34 1.67 -11.46 -4.23
C LEU A 34 1.43 -10.07 -4.86
N PRO A 35 1.46 -9.99 -6.19
CA PRO A 35 1.17 -8.77 -6.90
C PRO A 35 -0.28 -8.31 -6.67
N ILE A 36 -0.49 -7.04 -6.29
CA ILE A 36 -1.83 -6.44 -6.18
C ILE A 36 -2.60 -6.50 -7.49
N ALA A 37 -1.90 -6.40 -8.63
CA ALA A 37 -2.48 -6.61 -9.95
C ALA A 37 -3.09 -8.02 -10.13
N GLN A 38 -2.53 -9.07 -9.50
CA GLN A 38 -3.11 -10.43 -9.57
C GLN A 38 -4.40 -10.56 -8.76
N PHE A 39 -4.62 -9.71 -7.75
CA PHE A 39 -5.88 -9.71 -7.02
C PHE A 39 -7.02 -9.05 -7.80
N GLY A 40 -6.74 -8.45 -8.96
CA GLY A 40 -7.72 -7.70 -9.75
C GLY A 40 -7.76 -6.22 -9.38
N LEU A 41 -6.64 -5.66 -8.90
CA LEU A 41 -6.54 -4.22 -8.69
C LEU A 41 -6.41 -3.52 -10.06
N ASP A 42 -7.46 -2.81 -10.46
CA ASP A 42 -7.47 -2.00 -11.68
C ASP A 42 -6.74 -0.66 -11.50
N SER A 43 -6.39 0.01 -12.61
CA SER A 43 -5.72 1.32 -12.60
C SER A 43 -6.44 2.39 -11.75
N VAL A 44 -7.76 2.32 -11.61
CA VAL A 44 -8.56 3.24 -10.77
C VAL A 44 -8.35 2.96 -9.29
N SER A 45 -8.35 1.69 -8.90
CA SER A 45 -8.09 1.27 -7.52
C SER A 45 -6.65 1.58 -7.13
N ALA A 46 -5.69 1.41 -8.05
CA ALA A 46 -4.31 1.84 -7.89
C ALA A 46 -4.20 3.34 -7.56
N LEU A 47 -4.84 4.20 -8.37
CA LEU A 47 -4.85 5.64 -8.13
C LEU A 47 -5.54 6.00 -6.80
N THR A 48 -6.62 5.29 -6.46
CA THR A 48 -7.35 5.49 -5.20
C THR A 48 -6.46 5.16 -3.99
N VAL A 49 -5.68 4.07 -4.07
CA VAL A 49 -4.71 3.70 -3.03
C VAL A 49 -3.61 4.75 -2.91
N VAL A 50 -3.11 5.27 -4.03
CA VAL A 50 -2.13 6.36 -4.04
C VAL A 50 -2.67 7.57 -3.31
N THR A 51 -3.77 8.15 -3.80
CA THR A 51 -4.33 9.38 -3.23
C THR A 51 -4.72 9.22 -1.77
N ALA A 52 -5.23 8.05 -1.38
CA ALA A 52 -5.55 7.78 0.01
C ALA A 52 -4.30 7.66 0.90
N ALA A 53 -3.18 7.14 0.37
CA ALA A 53 -1.92 7.09 1.12
C ALA A 53 -1.29 8.48 1.24
N GLU A 54 -1.39 9.29 0.20
CA GLU A 54 -0.99 10.70 0.23
C GLU A 54 -1.79 11.49 1.26
N ASP A 55 -3.12 11.29 1.35
CA ASP A 55 -3.98 11.96 2.34
C ASP A 55 -3.76 11.47 3.77
N GLU A 56 -3.71 10.14 3.97
CA GLU A 56 -3.58 9.52 5.30
C GLU A 56 -2.21 9.77 5.92
N PHE A 57 -1.14 9.58 5.13
CA PHE A 57 0.22 9.71 5.64
C PHE A 57 0.79 11.09 5.37
N GLY A 58 0.29 11.83 4.38
CA GLY A 58 0.81 13.13 3.92
C GLY A 58 1.97 13.03 2.91
N ILE A 59 2.19 11.87 2.29
CA ILE A 59 3.34 11.62 1.38
C ILE A 59 2.99 12.04 -0.05
N GLU A 60 3.99 12.08 -0.93
CA GLU A 60 3.79 12.08 -2.38
C GLU A 60 4.17 10.70 -2.93
N LEU A 61 3.20 9.96 -3.47
CA LEU A 61 3.40 8.62 -4.02
C LEU A 61 3.04 8.62 -5.50
N ASP A 62 3.92 8.14 -6.38
CA ASP A 62 3.63 8.12 -7.80
C ASP A 62 2.89 6.83 -8.19
N PRO A 63 1.85 6.86 -9.04
CA PRO A 63 1.22 5.65 -9.54
C PRO A 63 2.20 4.73 -10.32
N ALA A 64 3.29 5.26 -10.87
CA ALA A 64 4.36 4.45 -11.44
C ALA A 64 5.09 3.61 -10.38
N ASP A 65 5.17 4.06 -9.11
CA ASP A 65 5.72 3.25 -8.01
C ASP A 65 4.86 2.00 -7.79
N LEU A 66 3.54 2.00 -8.06
CA LEU A 66 2.75 0.76 -8.00
C LEU A 66 3.16 -0.25 -9.07
N TRP A 67 3.63 0.22 -10.23
CA TRP A 67 4.09 -0.66 -11.31
C TRP A 67 5.52 -1.16 -11.08
N ASP A 68 6.38 -0.36 -10.47
CA ASP A 68 7.72 -0.78 -10.03
C ASP A 68 7.65 -1.71 -8.80
N HIS A 69 6.66 -1.49 -7.95
CA HIS A 69 6.45 -2.20 -6.69
C HIS A 69 5.04 -2.82 -6.66
N PRO A 70 4.79 -3.88 -7.46
CA PRO A 70 3.47 -4.43 -7.61
C PRO A 70 2.98 -5.22 -6.39
N THR A 71 3.71 -5.25 -5.27
CA THR A 71 3.36 -6.02 -4.07
C THR A 71 3.04 -5.08 -2.90
N VAL A 72 2.15 -5.51 -2.00
CA VAL A 72 1.81 -4.72 -0.79
C VAL A 72 3.06 -4.48 0.06
N ARG A 73 3.95 -5.48 0.15
CA ARG A 73 5.23 -5.35 0.86
C ARG A 73 6.07 -4.19 0.29
N ALA A 74 6.33 -4.20 -1.01
CA ALA A 74 7.19 -3.21 -1.63
C ALA A 74 6.57 -1.81 -1.56
N LEU A 75 5.26 -1.69 -1.79
CA LEU A 75 4.55 -0.42 -1.68
C LEU A 75 4.56 0.11 -0.23
N SER A 76 4.37 -0.76 0.76
CA SER A 76 4.40 -0.37 2.18
C SER A 76 5.77 0.16 2.60
N GLU A 77 6.86 -0.44 2.11
CA GLU A 77 8.22 0.07 2.35
C GLU A 77 8.44 1.40 1.64
N ARG A 78 7.93 1.57 0.41
CA ARG A 78 8.05 2.83 -0.34
C ARG A 78 7.37 3.99 0.39
N ILE A 79 6.13 3.79 0.84
CA ILE A 79 5.35 4.74 1.65
C ILE A 79 6.12 5.08 2.93
N ARG A 80 6.71 4.08 3.59
CA ARG A 80 7.50 4.29 4.80
C ARG A 80 8.70 5.19 4.55
N VAL A 81 9.48 4.92 3.50
CA VAL A 81 10.65 5.73 3.13
C VAL A 81 10.23 7.18 2.85
N LEU A 82 9.12 7.38 2.15
CA LEU A 82 8.58 8.71 1.87
C LEU A 82 8.10 9.44 3.13
N ALA A 83 7.53 8.71 4.10
CA ALA A 83 7.11 9.26 5.38
C ALA A 83 8.29 9.57 6.31
N GLU A 84 9.36 8.76 6.27
CA GLU A 84 10.60 8.95 7.03
C GLU A 84 11.46 10.10 6.47
N ASN A 85 11.37 10.38 5.16
CA ASN A 85 12.16 11.42 4.49
C ASN A 85 11.49 12.81 4.52
N ARG A 86 10.67 13.07 5.54
CA ARG A 86 10.10 14.39 5.88
C ARG A 86 10.86 15.05 7.02
#